data_AF-E4T4H0-F1
#
_entry.id   AF-E4T4H0-F1
#
_cell.length_a   1.000
_cell.length_b   1.000
_cell.length_c   1.000
_cell.angle_alpha   90.00
_cell.angle_beta   90.00
_cell.angle_gamma   90.00
#
_symmetry.space_group_name_H-M   'P 1'
#
loop_
_entity.id
_entity.type
_entity.pdbx_description
1 polymer ?
#
loop_
_entity_poly.entity_id
_entity_poly.type
_entity_poly.pdbx_seq_one_letter_code
_entity_poly.pdbx_strand_id
1 'polypeptide(L)'
;MSSPQKFSENDKMSDLINENHSLLLVISRFGLSLGFGNHTVKEVCESNNIDCKTFLVVVNFLSEANFEVDHNADDISVVSIIQYLKNAHAYFLDFKLPIIRKKLIDAVKSQGENIPYESIFLKFFDEYVMEVTKHMEYENKVVFPYALKLVNGKRDSRYSISVFQGRHNEIDSKLIELKNILIKYYPAKGNNYFLTEVLFDILSCEIDLASHNQVEDYLFVPTVEALEHQSKTK
;
A
#
# COMPACT_ATOMS: atom_id res chain seq x y z
N MET A 1 9.18 1.07 26.66
CA MET A 1 10.60 0.97 26.28
C MET A 1 10.56 0.76 24.78
N SER A 2 10.88 1.79 24.01
CA SER A 2 10.81 1.76 22.54
C SER A 2 11.70 0.62 22.04
N SER A 3 11.15 -0.28 21.23
CA SER A 3 11.93 -1.34 20.58
C SER A 3 13.06 -0.69 19.77
N PRO A 4 14.30 -1.21 19.82
CA PRO A 4 15.38 -0.67 19.02
C PRO A 4 15.02 -0.80 17.54
N GLN A 5 15.13 0.29 16.78
CA GLN A 5 14.93 0.30 15.32
C GLN A 5 15.79 -0.80 14.69
N LYS A 6 15.18 -1.72 13.94
CA LYS A 6 15.87 -2.79 13.23
C LYS A 6 16.91 -2.28 12.21
N PHE A 7 16.57 -1.22 11.49
CA PHE A 7 17.39 -0.64 10.42
C PHE A 7 17.74 0.82 10.71
N SER A 8 18.95 1.20 10.31
CA SER A 8 19.55 2.52 10.52
C SER A 8 20.09 3.13 9.21
N GLU A 9 20.45 4.41 9.25
CA GLU A 9 20.97 5.14 8.09
C GLU A 9 22.33 4.61 7.58
N ASN A 10 23.06 3.88 8.42
CA ASN A 10 24.40 3.36 8.13
C ASN A 10 24.39 1.93 7.56
N ASP A 11 23.25 1.25 7.61
CA ASP A 11 23.11 -0.09 7.03
C ASP A 11 23.15 0.00 5.51
N LYS A 12 23.63 -1.06 4.85
CA LYS A 12 23.60 -1.10 3.38
C LYS A 12 22.18 -1.32 2.90
N MET A 13 21.76 -0.57 1.88
CA MET A 13 20.42 -0.72 1.31
C MET A 13 20.15 -2.15 0.79
N SER A 14 21.19 -2.85 0.32
CA SER A 14 21.09 -4.25 -0.07
C SER A 14 20.71 -5.18 1.08
N ASP A 15 21.17 -4.88 2.29
CA ASP A 15 21.04 -5.77 3.44
C ASP A 15 19.62 -5.74 3.98
N LEU A 16 18.96 -4.58 3.93
CA LEU A 16 17.52 -4.42 4.21
C LEU A 16 16.69 -5.41 3.38
N ILE A 17 16.94 -5.46 2.06
CA ILE A 17 16.22 -6.35 1.13
C ILE A 17 16.54 -7.82 1.36
N ASN A 18 17.79 -8.14 1.69
CA ASN A 18 18.21 -9.52 1.96
C ASN A 18 17.58 -10.06 3.24
N GLU A 19 17.45 -9.21 4.27
CA GLU A 19 16.82 -9.59 5.53
C GLU A 19 15.30 -9.66 5.44
N ASN A 20 14.69 -8.79 4.63
CA ASN A 20 13.25 -8.76 4.46
C ASN A 20 12.86 -8.45 3.01
N HIS A 21 12.58 -9.49 2.23
CA HIS A 21 12.21 -9.36 0.82
C HIS A 21 10.89 -8.60 0.59
N SER A 22 10.01 -8.47 1.60
CA SER A 22 8.79 -7.66 1.45
C SER A 22 9.10 -6.17 1.24
N LEU A 23 10.29 -5.71 1.67
CA LEU A 23 10.74 -4.33 1.51
C LEU A 23 11.02 -3.94 0.06
N LEU A 24 11.08 -4.89 -0.89
CA LEU A 24 11.24 -4.58 -2.31
C LEU A 24 10.16 -3.63 -2.81
N LEU A 25 8.91 -3.86 -2.41
CA LEU A 25 7.78 -2.99 -2.78
C LEU A 25 7.86 -1.63 -2.07
N VAL A 26 8.29 -1.62 -0.80
CA VAL A 26 8.48 -0.38 -0.02
C VAL A 26 9.51 0.51 -0.71
N ILE A 27 10.69 -0.03 -1.04
CA ILE A 27 11.76 0.69 -1.74
C ILE A 27 11.28 1.21 -3.10
N SER A 28 10.58 0.38 -3.89
CA SER A 28 10.03 0.80 -5.18
C SER A 28 9.05 1.96 -5.05
N ARG A 29 8.25 2.03 -3.97
CA ARG A 29 7.30 3.11 -3.71
C ARG A 29 7.96 4.42 -3.29
N PHE A 30 9.19 4.37 -2.76
CA PHE A 30 10.03 5.56 -2.62
C PHE A 30 10.66 6.03 -3.94
N GLY A 31 10.38 5.34 -5.06
CA GLY A 31 10.92 5.69 -6.38
C GLY A 31 12.34 5.16 -6.61
N LEU A 32 12.83 4.30 -5.73
CA LEU A 32 14.17 3.72 -5.84
C LEU A 32 14.19 2.54 -6.81
N SER A 33 15.19 2.51 -7.69
CA SER A 33 15.50 1.38 -8.55
C SER A 33 16.60 0.52 -7.93
N LEU A 34 16.58 -0.79 -8.21
CA LEU A 34 17.63 -1.72 -7.78
C LEU A 34 19.00 -1.33 -8.36
N GLY A 35 20.06 -1.90 -7.76
CA GLY A 35 21.45 -1.60 -8.14
C GLY A 35 22.19 -0.75 -7.11
N PHE A 36 21.92 -0.95 -5.82
CA PHE A 36 22.45 -0.13 -4.73
C PHE A 36 23.97 -0.27 -4.50
N GLY A 37 24.61 -1.32 -5.01
CA GLY A 37 26.02 -1.59 -4.75
C GLY A 37 26.28 -1.75 -3.25
N ASN A 38 27.27 -1.02 -2.72
CA ASN A 38 27.60 -1.02 -1.29
C ASN A 38 27.11 0.25 -0.57
N HIS A 39 26.23 1.04 -1.18
CA HIS A 39 25.79 2.30 -0.59
C HIS A 39 24.90 2.07 0.63
N THR A 40 25.05 2.96 1.61
CA THR A 40 24.22 2.97 2.82
C THR A 40 22.82 3.52 2.54
N VAL A 41 21.88 3.27 3.45
CA VAL A 41 20.53 3.84 3.38
C VAL A 41 20.58 5.37 3.23
N LYS A 42 21.46 6.02 3.99
CA LYS A 42 21.68 7.47 3.92
C LYS A 42 22.10 7.93 2.52
N GLU A 43 23.14 7.33 1.97
CA GLU A 43 23.70 7.69 0.66
C GLU A 43 22.65 7.49 -0.46
N VAL A 44 21.87 6.41 -0.38
CA VAL A 44 20.78 6.17 -1.34
C VAL A 44 19.67 7.20 -1.20
N CYS A 45 19.24 7.54 0.02
CA CYS A 45 18.20 8.55 0.22
C CYS A 45 18.64 9.94 -0.25
N GLU A 46 19.86 10.37 0.10
CA GLU A 46 20.43 11.66 -0.28
C GLU A 46 20.57 11.79 -1.81
N SER A 47 21.10 10.77 -2.48
CA SER A 47 21.28 10.79 -3.94
C SER A 47 19.96 10.78 -4.74
N ASN A 48 18.86 10.36 -4.13
CA ASN A 48 17.53 10.28 -4.75
C ASN A 48 16.55 11.35 -4.24
N ASN A 49 17.00 12.30 -3.40
CA ASN A 49 16.16 13.32 -2.78
C ASN A 49 14.98 12.74 -1.99
N ILE A 50 15.21 11.63 -1.28
CA ILE A 50 14.23 11.00 -0.39
C ILE A 50 14.51 11.47 1.05
N ASP A 51 13.45 11.78 1.79
CA ASP A 51 13.56 12.05 3.22
C ASP A 51 13.95 10.78 3.97
N CYS A 52 15.23 10.69 4.35
CA CYS A 52 15.82 9.49 4.96
C CYS A 52 15.14 9.08 6.28
N LYS A 53 14.64 10.06 7.05
CA LYS A 53 13.92 9.79 8.30
C LYS A 53 12.58 9.09 8.03
N THR A 54 11.78 9.65 7.13
CA THR A 54 10.51 9.05 6.71
C THR A 54 10.71 7.66 6.12
N PHE A 55 11.75 7.48 5.29
CA PHE A 55 12.12 6.17 4.74
C PHE A 55 12.36 5.15 5.86
N LEU A 56 13.22 5.47 6.82
CA LEU A 56 13.54 4.58 7.94
C LEU A 56 12.33 4.28 8.82
N VAL A 57 11.47 5.27 9.08
CA VAL A 57 10.21 5.07 9.82
C VAL A 57 9.34 4.03 9.11
N VAL A 58 9.08 4.20 7.82
CA VAL A 58 8.22 3.27 7.04
C VAL A 58 8.83 1.88 6.96
N VAL A 59 10.14 1.79 6.68
CA VAL A 59 10.83 0.49 6.55
C VAL A 59 10.87 -0.28 7.87
N ASN A 60 11.16 0.39 8.99
CA ASN A 60 11.17 -0.26 10.30
C ASN A 60 9.75 -0.67 10.72
N PHE A 61 8.78 0.22 10.53
CA PHE A 61 7.37 -0.05 10.83
C PHE A 61 6.85 -1.29 10.10
N LEU A 62 7.13 -1.43 8.79
CA LEU A 62 6.68 -2.57 7.99
C LEU A 62 7.54 -3.84 8.16
N SER A 63 8.69 -3.75 8.82
CA SER A 63 9.57 -4.89 9.05
C SER A 63 9.37 -5.57 10.40
N GLU A 64 8.69 -4.92 11.33
CA GLU A 64 8.46 -5.41 12.68
C GLU A 64 6.95 -5.58 12.94
N ALA A 65 6.52 -6.81 13.21
CA ALA A 65 5.12 -7.13 13.47
C ALA A 65 4.54 -6.46 14.74
N ASN A 66 5.39 -5.90 15.60
CA ASN A 66 5.03 -5.24 16.86
C ASN A 66 5.78 -3.90 17.02
N PHE A 67 6.01 -3.15 15.93
CA PHE A 67 6.59 -1.82 16.05
C PHE A 67 5.60 -0.88 16.76
N GLU A 68 5.78 -0.66 18.06
CA GLU A 68 5.08 0.43 18.74
C GLU A 68 5.58 1.74 18.12
N VAL A 69 4.65 2.50 17.52
CA VAL A 69 4.93 3.78 16.88
C VAL A 69 5.28 4.81 17.96
N ASP A 70 6.52 4.75 18.46
CA ASP A 70 7.12 5.79 19.29
C ASP A 70 7.99 6.69 18.40
N HIS A 71 7.35 7.24 17.37
CA HIS A 71 7.93 8.25 16.50
C HIS A 71 7.23 9.57 16.75
N ASN A 72 7.98 10.66 16.88
CA ASN A 72 7.36 11.97 16.90
C ASN A 72 6.75 12.23 15.52
N ALA A 73 5.54 12.78 15.46
CA ALA A 73 4.92 13.20 14.20
C ALA A 73 5.83 14.13 13.38
N ASP A 74 6.75 14.84 14.04
CA ASP A 74 7.74 15.72 13.41
C ASP A 74 8.88 14.97 12.67
N ASP A 75 9.02 13.65 12.87
CA ASP A 75 10.01 12.82 12.16
C ASP A 75 9.51 12.31 10.80
N ILE A 76 8.23 12.53 10.47
CA ILE A 76 7.60 12.09 9.22
C ILE A 76 7.32 13.31 8.33
N SER A 77 7.94 13.31 7.15
CA SER A 77 7.63 14.27 6.10
C SER A 77 6.31 13.89 5.43
N VAL A 78 5.26 14.70 5.68
CA VAL A 78 3.94 14.54 5.03
C VAL A 78 4.04 14.53 3.50
N VAL A 79 4.96 15.31 2.93
CA VAL A 79 5.17 15.32 1.47
C VAL A 79 5.72 13.97 1.00
N SER A 80 6.68 13.40 1.73
CA SER A 80 7.33 12.13 1.36
C SER A 80 6.38 10.95 1.52
N ILE A 81 5.61 10.88 2.61
CA ILE A 81 4.62 9.80 2.81
C ILE A 81 3.48 9.87 1.79
N ILE A 82 3.02 11.07 1.42
CA ILE A 82 2.03 11.22 0.33
C ILE A 82 2.58 10.72 -1.00
N GLN A 83 3.85 11.03 -1.30
CA GLN A 83 4.45 10.53 -2.54
C GLN A 83 4.60 9.00 -2.54
N TYR A 84 4.96 8.42 -1.40
CA TYR A 84 5.00 6.98 -1.19
C TYR A 84 3.63 6.32 -1.44
N LEU A 85 2.56 6.84 -0.83
CA LEU A 85 1.18 6.32 -1.00
C LEU A 85 0.69 6.49 -2.44
N LYS A 86 0.94 7.65 -3.08
CA LYS A 86 0.63 7.86 -4.50
C LYS A 86 1.32 6.86 -5.42
N ASN A 87 2.58 6.55 -5.15
CA ASN A 87 3.31 5.54 -5.92
C ASN A 87 2.72 4.14 -5.69
N ALA A 88 2.23 3.85 -4.48
CA ALA A 88 1.46 2.63 -4.21
C ALA A 88 0.16 2.58 -5.03
N HIS A 89 -0.60 3.68 -5.10
CA HIS A 89 -1.83 3.76 -5.89
C HIS A 89 -1.57 3.47 -7.38
N ALA A 90 -0.54 4.09 -7.96
CA ALA A 90 -0.14 3.83 -9.33
C ALA A 90 0.24 2.35 -9.54
N TYR A 91 1.01 1.76 -8.62
CA TYR A 91 1.35 0.35 -8.68
C TYR A 91 0.12 -0.57 -8.65
N PHE A 92 -0.85 -0.31 -7.77
CA PHE A 92 -2.05 -1.14 -7.68
C PHE A 92 -2.94 -0.99 -8.92
N LEU A 93 -3.30 0.25 -9.26
CA LEU A 93 -4.30 0.57 -10.28
C LEU A 93 -3.76 0.38 -11.70
N ASP A 94 -2.52 0.77 -11.96
CA ASP A 94 -1.96 0.79 -13.32
C ASP A 94 -1.17 -0.48 -13.66
N PHE A 95 -0.80 -1.29 -12.65
CA PHE A 95 0.05 -2.46 -12.85
C PHE A 95 -0.49 -3.75 -12.24
N LYS A 96 -0.59 -3.86 -10.91
CA LYS A 96 -0.85 -5.14 -10.23
C LYS A 96 -2.26 -5.67 -10.50
N LEU A 97 -3.31 -4.86 -10.31
CA LEU A 97 -4.69 -5.28 -10.54
C LEU A 97 -4.97 -5.60 -12.02
N PRO A 98 -4.52 -4.80 -13.00
CA PRO A 98 -4.60 -5.18 -14.42
C PRO A 98 -3.94 -6.52 -14.76
N ILE A 99 -2.77 -6.82 -14.18
CA ILE A 99 -2.07 -8.10 -14.39
C ILE A 99 -2.87 -9.26 -13.81
N ILE A 100 -3.39 -9.12 -12.58
CA ILE A 100 -4.24 -10.14 -11.95
C ILE A 100 -5.46 -10.39 -12.82
N ARG A 101 -6.13 -9.35 -13.30
CA ARG A 101 -7.29 -9.46 -14.19
C ARG A 101 -6.98 -10.27 -15.43
N LYS A 102 -5.85 -9.99 -16.10
CA LYS A 102 -5.43 -10.70 -17.30
C LYS A 102 -5.19 -12.18 -17.01
N LYS A 103 -4.44 -12.48 -15.95
CA LYS A 103 -4.17 -13.87 -15.53
C LYS A 103 -5.47 -14.60 -15.14
N LEU A 104 -6.40 -13.91 -14.49
CA LEU A 104 -7.71 -14.45 -14.12
C LEU A 104 -8.48 -14.86 -15.37
N ILE A 105 -8.58 -13.99 -16.39
CA ILE A 105 -9.19 -14.33 -17.69
C ILE A 105 -8.59 -15.63 -18.24
N ASP A 106 -7.26 -15.70 -18.32
CA ASP A 106 -6.57 -16.86 -18.86
C ASP A 106 -6.83 -18.15 -18.03
N ALA A 107 -6.98 -18.02 -16.71
CA ALA A 107 -7.21 -19.13 -15.80
C ALA A 107 -8.66 -19.67 -15.82
N VAL A 108 -9.66 -18.81 -16.03
CA VAL A 108 -11.08 -19.19 -15.98
C VAL A 108 -11.75 -19.30 -17.35
N LYS A 109 -11.00 -19.10 -18.43
CA LYS A 109 -11.49 -19.21 -19.82
C LYS A 109 -11.97 -20.63 -20.08
N SER A 110 -13.28 -20.82 -20.17
CA SER A 110 -13.87 -22.13 -20.44
C SER A 110 -14.07 -22.35 -21.94
N GLN A 111 -13.76 -23.55 -22.42
CA GLN A 111 -14.29 -24.06 -23.68
C GLN A 111 -15.40 -25.07 -23.35
N GLY A 112 -16.66 -24.70 -23.60
CA GLY A 112 -17.78 -25.65 -23.58
C GLY A 112 -18.42 -25.97 -22.23
N GLU A 113 -18.41 -25.05 -21.26
CA GLU A 113 -19.20 -25.20 -20.02
C GLU A 113 -20.57 -24.52 -20.10
N ASN A 114 -21.58 -25.14 -19.46
CA ASN A 114 -22.94 -24.58 -19.32
C ASN A 114 -23.03 -23.42 -18.33
N ILE A 115 -22.03 -23.26 -17.44
CA ILE A 115 -21.99 -22.20 -16.43
C ILE A 115 -20.97 -21.14 -16.85
N PRO A 116 -21.34 -19.84 -16.89
CA PRO A 116 -20.45 -18.78 -17.36
C PRO A 116 -19.50 -18.30 -16.25
N TYR A 117 -18.69 -19.20 -15.69
CA TYR A 117 -17.79 -18.92 -14.57
C TYR A 117 -16.88 -17.71 -14.84
N GLU A 118 -16.33 -17.60 -16.05
CA GLU A 118 -15.53 -16.45 -16.48
C GLU A 118 -16.25 -15.12 -16.21
N SER A 119 -17.50 -14.98 -16.65
CA SER A 119 -18.26 -13.74 -16.46
C SER A 119 -18.52 -13.43 -14.98
N ILE A 120 -18.71 -14.46 -14.15
CA ILE A 120 -19.01 -14.30 -12.73
C ILE A 120 -17.76 -13.80 -12.00
N PHE A 121 -16.63 -14.49 -12.17
CA PHE A 121 -15.38 -14.12 -11.49
C PHE A 121 -14.85 -12.77 -11.94
N LEU A 122 -14.93 -12.46 -13.23
CA LEU A 122 -14.52 -11.15 -13.73
C LEU A 122 -15.41 -10.04 -13.21
N LYS A 123 -16.73 -10.25 -13.10
CA LYS A 123 -17.63 -9.26 -12.50
C LYS A 123 -17.25 -8.96 -11.05
N PHE A 124 -17.04 -9.99 -10.22
CA PHE A 124 -16.62 -9.79 -8.82
C PHE A 124 -15.27 -9.08 -8.71
N PHE A 125 -14.30 -9.45 -9.56
CA PHE A 125 -13.00 -8.80 -9.60
C PHE A 125 -13.10 -7.33 -10.03
N ASP A 126 -13.88 -7.03 -11.08
CA ASP A 126 -14.06 -5.67 -11.59
C ASP A 126 -14.80 -4.77 -10.59
N GLU A 127 -15.80 -5.31 -9.88
CA GLU A 127 -16.48 -4.60 -8.79
C GLU A 127 -15.54 -4.29 -7.63
N TYR A 128 -14.63 -5.20 -7.30
CA TYR A 128 -13.58 -4.94 -6.32
C TYR A 128 -12.63 -3.83 -6.77
N VAL A 129 -12.08 -3.92 -7.99
CA VAL A 129 -11.15 -2.92 -8.55
C VAL A 129 -11.79 -1.53 -8.56
N MET A 130 -13.08 -1.46 -8.88
CA MET A 130 -13.83 -0.20 -8.85
C MET A 130 -13.85 0.44 -7.45
N GLU A 131 -14.03 -0.33 -6.39
CA GLU A 131 -14.03 0.22 -5.02
C GLU A 131 -12.64 0.67 -4.57
N VAL A 132 -11.60 -0.12 -4.84
CA VAL A 132 -10.20 0.29 -4.61
C VAL A 132 -9.89 1.59 -5.34
N THR A 133 -10.29 1.68 -6.61
CA THR A 133 -10.08 2.88 -7.43
C THR A 133 -10.77 4.09 -6.82
N LYS A 134 -12.05 3.99 -6.42
CA LYS A 134 -12.79 5.11 -5.81
C LYS A 134 -12.12 5.63 -4.54
N HIS A 135 -11.60 4.72 -3.71
CA HIS A 135 -10.93 5.07 -2.47
C HIS A 135 -9.61 5.80 -2.71
N MET A 136 -8.72 5.21 -3.50
CA MET A 136 -7.43 5.81 -3.84
C MET A 136 -7.60 7.13 -4.60
N GLU A 137 -8.64 7.26 -5.42
CA GLU A 137 -8.99 8.54 -6.04
C GLU A 137 -9.46 9.59 -5.04
N TYR A 138 -10.25 9.19 -4.03
CA TYR A 138 -10.68 10.09 -2.97
C TYR A 138 -9.48 10.62 -2.18
N GLU A 139 -8.52 9.75 -1.84
CA GLU A 139 -7.26 10.18 -1.20
C GLU A 139 -6.49 11.15 -2.08
N ASN A 140 -6.27 10.79 -3.34
CA ASN A 140 -5.53 11.60 -4.31
C ASN A 140 -6.15 12.98 -4.54
N LYS A 141 -7.49 13.06 -4.61
CA LYS A 141 -8.23 14.29 -4.98
C LYS A 141 -8.65 15.12 -3.77
N VAL A 142 -8.77 14.53 -2.58
CA VAL A 142 -9.32 15.20 -1.38
C VAL A 142 -8.34 15.15 -0.21
N VAL A 143 -7.93 13.95 0.22
CA VAL A 143 -7.17 13.77 1.47
C VAL A 143 -5.75 14.33 1.35
N PHE A 144 -4.99 13.93 0.33
CA PHE A 144 -3.61 14.39 0.14
C PHE A 144 -3.54 15.90 -0.13
N PRO A 145 -4.39 16.51 -0.98
CA PRO A 145 -4.43 17.96 -1.11
C PRO A 145 -4.76 18.70 0.19
N TYR A 146 -5.62 18.12 1.04
CA TYR A 146 -5.90 18.68 2.37
C TYR A 146 -4.67 18.66 3.28
N ALA A 147 -4.01 17.50 3.39
CA ALA A 147 -2.79 17.35 4.19
C ALA A 147 -1.68 18.33 3.72
N LEU A 148 -1.48 18.48 2.41
CA LEU A 148 -0.53 19.44 1.86
C LEU A 148 -0.90 20.90 2.18
N LYS A 149 -2.19 21.26 2.23
CA LYS A 149 -2.61 22.60 2.66
C LYS A 149 -2.29 22.83 4.14
N LEU A 150 -2.48 21.82 5.00
CA LEU A 150 -2.12 21.90 6.42
C LEU A 150 -0.63 22.14 6.64
N VAL A 151 0.23 21.44 5.89
CA VAL A 151 1.70 21.67 5.91
C VAL A 151 2.04 23.13 5.58
N ASN A 152 1.27 23.75 4.69
CA ASN A 152 1.42 25.17 4.31
C ASN A 152 0.71 26.14 5.27
N GLY A 153 0.21 25.68 6.42
CA GLY A 153 -0.53 26.49 7.40
C GLY A 153 -1.92 26.92 6.94
N LYS A 154 -2.46 26.35 5.86
CA LYS A 154 -3.77 26.70 5.28
C LYS A 154 -4.82 25.68 5.69
N ARG A 155 -5.35 25.82 6.90
CA ARG A 155 -6.43 24.94 7.38
C ARG A 155 -7.74 25.19 6.64
N ASP A 156 -8.38 24.14 6.13
CA ASP A 156 -9.80 24.17 5.73
C ASP A 156 -10.64 23.68 6.91
N SER A 157 -11.55 24.51 7.42
CA SER A 157 -12.41 24.17 8.57
C SER A 157 -13.53 23.19 8.22
N ARG A 158 -13.78 22.95 6.93
CA ARG A 158 -14.86 22.07 6.45
C ARG A 158 -14.43 20.61 6.32
N TYR A 159 -13.15 20.33 6.53
CA TYR A 159 -12.58 18.98 6.44
C TYR A 159 -11.61 18.71 7.60
N SER A 160 -11.58 17.46 8.05
CA SER A 160 -10.62 16.92 9.01
C SER A 160 -10.27 15.51 8.59
N ILE A 161 -9.05 15.08 8.89
CA ILE A 161 -8.57 13.73 8.62
C ILE A 161 -9.41 12.65 9.31
N SER A 162 -10.08 12.97 10.42
CA SER A 162 -11.09 12.08 11.05
C SER A 162 -12.22 11.64 10.11
N VAL A 163 -12.57 12.47 9.10
CA VAL A 163 -13.56 12.10 8.06
C VAL A 163 -13.07 10.95 7.19
N PHE A 164 -11.76 10.88 6.96
CA PHE A 164 -11.11 9.79 6.22
C PHE A 164 -11.11 8.49 7.05
N GLN A 165 -10.64 8.55 8.31
CA GLN A 165 -10.65 7.40 9.23
C GLN A 165 -12.02 6.72 9.33
N GLY A 166 -13.10 7.51 9.42
CA GLY A 166 -14.46 6.96 9.53
C GLY A 166 -14.95 6.17 8.31
N ARG A 167 -14.22 6.20 7.19
CA ARG A 167 -14.62 5.58 5.90
C ARG A 167 -13.65 4.50 5.41
N HIS A 168 -12.57 4.23 6.13
CA HIS A 168 -11.43 3.47 5.62
C HIS A 168 -11.64 1.93 5.59
N ASN A 169 -12.62 1.40 6.33
CA ASN A 169 -12.72 -0.03 6.65
C ASN A 169 -13.42 -0.99 5.65
N GLU A 170 -13.80 -0.59 4.42
CA GLU A 170 -14.72 -1.40 3.60
C GLU A 170 -14.11 -2.19 2.42
N ILE A 171 -12.85 -1.93 2.05
CA ILE A 171 -12.29 -2.43 0.77
C ILE A 171 -11.77 -3.88 0.87
N ASP A 172 -11.20 -4.26 2.01
CA ASP A 172 -10.51 -5.55 2.17
C ASP A 172 -11.48 -6.75 2.11
N SER A 173 -12.75 -6.53 2.46
CA SER A 173 -13.76 -7.59 2.55
C SER A 173 -14.09 -8.26 1.21
N LYS A 174 -14.02 -7.51 0.10
CA LYS A 174 -14.45 -7.99 -1.23
C LYS A 174 -13.42 -8.89 -1.90
N LEU A 175 -12.11 -8.67 -1.70
CA LEU A 175 -11.10 -9.55 -2.27
C LEU A 175 -11.10 -10.92 -1.59
N ILE A 176 -11.33 -10.94 -0.27
CA ILE A 176 -11.52 -12.15 0.52
C ILE A 176 -12.71 -12.95 0.00
N GLU A 177 -13.81 -12.28 -0.35
CA GLU A 177 -14.99 -12.92 -0.93
C GLU A 177 -14.67 -13.56 -2.29
N LEU A 178 -14.03 -12.83 -3.22
CA LEU A 178 -13.63 -13.36 -4.53
C LEU A 178 -12.74 -14.60 -4.38
N LYS A 179 -11.72 -14.54 -3.53
CA LYS A 179 -10.84 -15.67 -3.20
C LYS A 179 -11.65 -16.86 -2.69
N ASN A 180 -12.56 -16.63 -1.75
CA ASN A 180 -13.41 -17.68 -1.19
C ASN A 180 -14.33 -18.31 -2.24
N ILE A 181 -14.87 -17.51 -3.17
CA ILE A 181 -15.71 -18.02 -4.25
C ILE A 181 -14.87 -18.86 -5.22
N LEU A 182 -13.67 -18.40 -5.61
CA LEU A 182 -12.76 -19.13 -6.50
C LEU A 182 -12.38 -20.49 -5.91
N ILE A 183 -12.00 -20.52 -4.63
CA ILE A 183 -11.60 -21.74 -3.93
C ILE A 183 -12.76 -22.74 -3.80
N LYS A 184 -13.98 -22.27 -3.54
CA LYS A 184 -15.14 -23.14 -3.25
C LYS A 184 -15.89 -23.63 -4.48
N TYR A 185 -15.98 -22.81 -5.52
CA TYR A 185 -16.96 -23.01 -6.59
C TYR A 185 -16.37 -23.20 -7.99
N TYR A 186 -15.08 -22.93 -8.21
CA TYR A 186 -14.48 -23.19 -9.52
C TYR A 186 -14.30 -24.71 -9.73
N PRO A 187 -14.82 -25.30 -10.82
CA PRO A 187 -14.79 -26.73 -11.03
C PRO A 187 -13.36 -27.23 -11.21
N ALA A 188 -13.00 -28.31 -10.51
CA ALA A 188 -11.71 -28.96 -10.70
C ALA A 188 -11.61 -29.53 -12.12
N LYS A 189 -10.77 -28.94 -12.97
CA LYS A 189 -10.48 -29.43 -14.32
C LYS A 189 -8.99 -29.43 -14.60
N GLY A 190 -8.42 -30.62 -14.81
CA GLY A 190 -7.05 -30.77 -15.29
C GLY A 190 -5.99 -30.06 -14.44
N ASN A 191 -4.96 -29.55 -15.10
CA ASN A 191 -3.85 -28.87 -14.43
C ASN A 191 -4.24 -27.43 -14.04
N ASN A 192 -4.19 -27.14 -12.74
CA ASN A 192 -4.71 -25.91 -12.14
C ASN A 192 -3.64 -24.82 -11.88
N TYR A 193 -2.42 -24.97 -12.42
CA TYR A 193 -1.32 -24.04 -12.14
C TYR A 193 -1.65 -22.57 -12.44
N PHE A 194 -2.42 -22.29 -13.51
CA PHE A 194 -2.84 -20.91 -13.83
C PHE A 194 -3.72 -20.30 -12.75
N LEU A 195 -4.71 -21.04 -12.23
CA LEU A 195 -5.55 -20.56 -11.14
C LEU A 195 -4.77 -20.45 -9.84
N THR A 196 -3.84 -21.38 -9.59
CA THR A 196 -2.94 -21.31 -8.43
C THR A 196 -2.11 -20.03 -8.45
N GLU A 197 -1.52 -19.67 -9.61
CA GLU A 197 -0.78 -18.41 -9.78
C GLU A 197 -1.66 -17.18 -9.55
N VAL A 198 -2.88 -17.18 -10.08
CA VAL A 198 -3.85 -16.09 -9.83
C VAL A 198 -4.16 -15.95 -8.34
N LEU A 199 -4.38 -17.07 -7.64
CA LEU A 199 -4.65 -17.06 -6.20
C LEU A 199 -3.44 -16.55 -5.41
N PHE A 200 -2.22 -16.92 -5.78
CA PHE A 200 -1.02 -16.35 -5.17
C PHE A 200 -0.91 -14.85 -5.41
N ASP A 201 -1.15 -14.38 -6.62
CA ASP A 201 -1.12 -12.94 -6.92
C ASP A 201 -2.19 -12.15 -6.13
N ILE A 202 -3.40 -12.72 -5.98
CA ILE A 202 -4.47 -12.15 -5.17
C ILE A 202 -4.03 -12.07 -3.71
N LEU A 203 -3.52 -13.16 -3.13
CA LEU A 203 -3.05 -13.18 -1.74
C LEU A 203 -1.92 -12.18 -1.48
N SER A 204 -0.94 -12.10 -2.39
CA SER A 204 0.13 -11.09 -2.28
C SER A 204 -0.42 -9.67 -2.39
N CYS A 205 -1.44 -9.43 -3.22
CA CYS A 205 -2.10 -8.13 -3.32
C CYS A 205 -2.88 -7.78 -2.04
N GLU A 206 -3.53 -8.74 -1.38
CA GLU A 206 -4.20 -8.52 -0.08
C GLU A 206 -3.20 -8.09 0.99
N ILE A 207 -2.09 -8.81 1.11
CA ILE A 207 -1.04 -8.50 2.10
C ILE A 207 -0.48 -7.10 1.85
N ASP A 208 -0.24 -6.76 0.59
CA ASP A 208 0.34 -5.48 0.22
C ASP A 208 -0.62 -4.29 0.42
N LEU A 209 -1.92 -4.48 0.15
CA LEU A 209 -2.95 -3.50 0.49
C LEU A 209 -3.13 -3.35 2.00
N ALA A 210 -3.04 -4.44 2.77
CA ALA A 210 -3.07 -4.35 4.22
C ALA A 210 -1.87 -3.52 4.74
N SER A 211 -0.66 -3.74 4.20
CA SER A 211 0.51 -2.91 4.54
C SER A 211 0.36 -1.46 4.11
N HIS A 212 -0.30 -1.19 2.98
CA HIS A 212 -0.67 0.18 2.58
C HIS A 212 -1.57 0.84 3.63
N ASN A 213 -2.67 0.19 4.00
CA ASN A 213 -3.63 0.66 4.99
C ASN A 213 -2.93 0.90 6.35
N GLN A 214 -1.98 0.04 6.73
CA GLN A 214 -1.19 0.25 7.95
C GLN A 214 -0.36 1.54 7.91
N VAL A 215 0.27 1.87 6.78
CA VAL A 215 1.00 3.15 6.64
C VAL A 215 0.04 4.33 6.74
N GLU A 216 -1.18 4.20 6.21
CA GLU A 216 -2.19 5.25 6.30
C GLU A 216 -2.65 5.46 7.75
N ASP A 217 -3.09 4.39 8.41
CA ASP A 217 -3.72 4.44 9.72
C ASP A 217 -2.75 4.79 10.84
N TYR A 218 -1.53 4.28 10.77
CA TYR A 218 -0.57 4.37 11.87
C TYR A 218 0.52 5.41 11.67
N LEU A 219 0.76 5.86 10.43
CA LEU A 219 1.78 6.88 10.15
C LEU A 219 1.18 8.15 9.56
N PHE A 220 0.46 8.07 8.44
CA PHE A 220 -0.04 9.24 7.74
C PHE A 220 -1.12 9.99 8.54
N VAL A 221 -2.16 9.29 8.98
CA VAL A 221 -3.27 9.90 9.71
C VAL A 221 -2.81 10.57 11.01
N PRO A 222 -2.05 9.91 11.91
CA PRO A 222 -1.58 10.55 13.15
C PRO A 222 -0.71 11.77 12.89
N THR A 223 0.12 11.74 11.83
CA THR A 223 0.95 12.89 11.42
C THR A 223 0.08 14.07 10.99
N VAL A 224 -0.96 13.84 10.18
CA VAL A 224 -1.89 14.88 9.77
C VAL A 224 -2.72 15.41 10.94
N GLU A 225 -3.16 14.54 11.85
CA GLU A 225 -3.85 14.93 13.08
C GLU A 225 -2.98 15.85 13.93
N ALA A 226 -1.69 15.54 14.11
CA ALA A 226 -0.77 16.40 14.85
C ALA A 226 -0.68 17.80 14.22
N LEU A 227 -0.58 17.90 12.89
CA LEU A 227 -0.60 19.18 12.17
C LEU A 227 -1.91 19.95 12.33
N GLU A 228 -3.05 19.25 12.36
CA GLU A 228 -4.33 19.87 12.66
C GLU A 228 -4.34 20.48 14.06
N HIS A 229 -3.78 19.82 15.07
CA HIS A 229 -3.73 20.32 16.44
C HIS A 229 -2.81 21.54 16.58
N GLN A 230 -1.61 21.48 15.99
CA GLN A 230 -0.66 22.60 15.97
C GLN A 230 -1.23 23.84 15.27
N SER A 231 -2.10 23.64 14.29
CA SER A 231 -2.79 24.73 13.56
C SER A 231 -4.00 25.31 14.31
N LYS A 232 -4.46 24.71 15.43
CA LYS A 232 -5.52 25.31 16.29
C LYS A 232 -4.94 26.26 17.33
N THR A 233 -3.68 26.07 17.71
CA THR A 233 -2.98 26.81 18.77
C THR A 233 -2.22 28.03 18.29
N LYS A 234 -2.19 28.28 16.98
CA LYS A 234 -1.72 29.52 16.35
C LYS A 234 -2.90 30.40 15.97
#